data_AF-A0A942LL58-F1
#
_entry.id   AF-A0A942LL58-F1
#
_cell.length_a   1.000
_cell.length_b   1.000
_cell.length_c   1.000
_cell.angle_alpha   90.00
_cell.angle_beta   90.00
_cell.angle_gamma   90.00
#
_symmetry.space_group_name_H-M   'P 1'
#
loop_
_entity.id
_entity.type
_entity.pdbx_description
1 polymer ?
#
loop_
_entity_poly.entity_id
_entity_poly.type
_entity_poly.pdbx_seq_one_letter_code
_entity_poly.pdbx_strand_id
1 'polypeptide(L)'
;MRNAQIFLANVIILTIRFTFLSIAQENDKFMDQNIVGALNDLIAREAQGVANYSVAIQIFQSNNLNGYAIWLSKRKDKKDLRIQKIINYLASREIPRIQSIPSNPTYGNPLEAFKSILSYDFNTTDKARWTINEAEHLNDIEAADFVRSLVDEQVEEEATASELLEKTRKEYNHRHPNRFGLGLIDYLLK
;
A
#
# COMPACT_ATOMS: atom_id res chain seq x y z
N MET A 1 -20.85 -39.34 -48.80
CA MET A 1 -21.57 -38.28 -48.07
C MET A 1 -21.25 -38.26 -46.57
N ARG A 2 -21.36 -39.39 -45.85
CA ARG A 2 -21.11 -39.47 -44.38
C ARG A 2 -19.70 -39.02 -43.93
N ASN A 3 -18.66 -39.36 -44.69
CA ASN A 3 -17.27 -38.99 -44.35
C ASN A 3 -17.00 -37.48 -44.47
N ALA A 4 -17.67 -36.79 -45.40
CA ALA A 4 -17.55 -35.34 -45.57
C ALA A 4 -18.20 -34.58 -44.42
N GLN A 5 -19.34 -35.07 -43.91
CA GLN A 5 -20.00 -34.50 -42.73
C GLN A 5 -19.17 -34.67 -41.46
N ILE A 6 -18.52 -35.83 -41.27
CA ILE A 6 -17.63 -36.07 -40.13
C ILE A 6 -16.40 -35.16 -40.20
N PHE A 7 -15.82 -34.99 -41.39
CA PHE A 7 -14.70 -34.07 -41.60
C PHE A 7 -15.08 -32.62 -41.26
N LEU A 8 -16.21 -32.14 -41.77
CA LEU A 8 -16.74 -30.81 -41.47
C LEU A 8 -16.99 -30.61 -39.96
N ALA A 9 -17.60 -31.60 -39.29
CA ALA A 9 -17.84 -31.53 -37.84
C ALA A 9 -16.54 -31.43 -37.04
N ASN A 10 -15.52 -32.22 -37.40
CA ASN A 10 -14.22 -32.19 -36.73
C ASN A 10 -13.50 -30.85 -36.94
N VAL A 11 -13.54 -30.28 -38.14
CA VAL A 11 -12.98 -28.95 -38.42
C VAL A 11 -13.68 -27.87 -37.59
N ILE A 12 -15.02 -27.90 -37.50
CA ILE A 12 -15.78 -26.94 -36.69
C ILE A 12 -15.42 -27.05 -35.20
N ILE A 13 -15.34 -28.27 -34.66
CA ILE A 13 -14.97 -28.49 -33.25
C ILE A 13 -13.54 -27.97 -32.98
N LEU A 14 -12.58 -28.24 -33.87
CA LEU A 14 -11.22 -27.74 -33.73
C LEU A 14 -11.16 -26.22 -33.75
N THR A 15 -11.87 -25.58 -34.68
CA THR A 15 -11.93 -24.11 -34.76
C THR A 15 -12.52 -23.52 -33.49
N ILE A 16 -13.65 -24.04 -32.99
CA ILE A 16 -14.26 -23.57 -31.74
C ILE A 16 -13.29 -23.72 -30.57
N ARG A 17 -12.58 -24.85 -30.47
CA ARG A 17 -11.63 -25.11 -29.39
C ARG A 17 -10.44 -24.16 -29.45
N PHE A 18 -9.94 -23.86 -30.65
CA PHE A 18 -8.84 -22.92 -30.87
C PHE A 18 -9.25 -21.49 -30.51
N THR A 19 -10.45 -21.06 -30.92
CA THR A 19 -10.98 -19.74 -30.56
C THR A 19 -11.17 -19.60 -29.05
N PHE A 20 -11.70 -20.61 -28.37
CA PHE A 20 -11.82 -20.61 -26.91
C PHE A 20 -10.47 -20.53 -26.19
N LEU A 21 -9.46 -21.26 -26.68
CA LEU A 21 -8.10 -21.21 -26.15
C LEU A 21 -7.47 -19.83 -26.34
N SER A 22 -7.62 -19.20 -27.51
CA SER A 22 -7.11 -17.85 -27.74
C SER A 22 -7.81 -16.80 -26.88
N ILE A 23 -9.14 -16.87 -26.72
CA ILE A 23 -9.89 -15.95 -25.84
C ILE A 23 -9.47 -16.16 -24.37
N ALA A 24 -9.28 -17.41 -23.94
CA ALA A 24 -8.80 -17.69 -22.58
C ALA A 24 -7.39 -17.14 -22.34
N GLN A 25 -6.49 -17.23 -23.33
CA GLN A 25 -5.15 -16.66 -23.25
C GLN A 25 -5.13 -15.12 -23.29
N GLU A 26 -6.08 -14.47 -23.97
CA GLU A 26 -6.25 -13.01 -23.90
C GLU A 26 -6.80 -12.56 -22.54
N ASN A 27 -7.71 -13.33 -21.94
CA ASN A 27 -8.27 -13.04 -20.62
C ASN A 27 -7.25 -13.17 -19.48
N ASP A 28 -6.22 -14.02 -19.63
CA ASP A 28 -5.12 -14.17 -18.66
C ASP A 28 -4.29 -12.87 -18.51
N LYS A 29 -4.43 -11.94 -19.47
CA LYS A 29 -3.76 -10.64 -19.48
C LYS A 29 -4.50 -9.57 -18.67
N PHE A 30 -5.81 -9.74 -18.45
CA PHE A 30 -6.67 -8.77 -17.80
C PHE A 30 -6.85 -9.11 -16.32
N MET A 31 -6.78 -8.09 -15.48
CA MET A 31 -6.92 -8.25 -14.03
C MET A 31 -8.40 -8.13 -13.65
N ASP A 32 -8.84 -8.97 -12.71
CA ASP A 32 -10.21 -8.87 -12.19
C ASP A 32 -10.47 -7.47 -11.63
N GLN A 33 -11.64 -6.90 -11.96
CA GLN A 33 -11.97 -5.53 -11.60
C GLN A 33 -12.03 -5.30 -10.08
N ASN A 34 -12.28 -6.35 -9.28
CA ASN A 34 -12.20 -6.27 -7.83
C ASN A 34 -10.76 -6.04 -7.37
N ILE A 35 -9.78 -6.74 -7.97
CA ILE A 35 -8.36 -6.57 -7.67
C ILE A 35 -7.89 -5.19 -8.15
N VAL A 36 -8.29 -4.77 -9.35
CA VAL A 36 -8.02 -3.42 -9.86
C VAL A 36 -8.55 -2.36 -8.89
N GLY A 37 -9.79 -2.52 -8.42
CA GLY A 37 -10.39 -1.64 -7.41
C GLY A 37 -9.57 -1.62 -6.11
N ALA A 38 -9.20 -2.79 -5.60
CA ALA A 38 -8.41 -2.94 -4.39
C ALA A 38 -7.02 -2.29 -4.48
N LEU A 39 -6.35 -2.39 -5.62
CA LEU A 39 -5.06 -1.74 -5.86
C LEU A 39 -5.18 -0.22 -6.00
N ASN A 40 -6.23 0.28 -6.65
CA ASN A 40 -6.51 1.73 -6.68
C ASN A 40 -6.81 2.27 -5.27
N ASP A 41 -7.51 1.51 -4.44
CA ASP A 41 -7.73 1.86 -3.02
C ASP A 41 -6.41 1.92 -2.24
N LEU A 42 -5.47 1.01 -2.51
CA LEU A 42 -4.14 1.05 -1.89
C LEU A 42 -3.34 2.27 -2.33
N ILE A 43 -3.41 2.68 -3.61
CA ILE A 43 -2.81 3.93 -4.09
C ILE A 43 -3.38 5.13 -3.32
N ALA A 44 -4.70 5.21 -3.18
CA ALA A 44 -5.35 6.31 -2.47
C ALA A 44 -4.93 6.36 -1.00
N ARG A 45 -4.78 5.20 -0.34
CA ARG A 45 -4.33 5.10 1.05
C ARG A 45 -2.88 5.52 1.22
N GLU A 46 -1.98 5.08 0.35
CA GLU A 46 -0.59 5.51 0.44
C GLU A 46 -0.45 7.01 0.18
N ALA A 47 -1.22 7.57 -0.75
CA ALA A 47 -1.23 8.99 -1.02
C ALA A 47 -1.80 9.82 0.16
N GLN A 48 -2.84 9.32 0.83
CA GLN A 48 -3.29 9.91 2.10
C GLN A 48 -2.22 9.78 3.19
N GLY A 49 -1.49 8.66 3.23
CA GLY A 49 -0.32 8.47 4.09
C GLY A 49 0.73 9.57 3.84
N VAL A 50 1.11 9.82 2.59
CA VAL A 50 2.05 10.90 2.20
C VAL A 50 1.60 12.26 2.74
N ALA A 51 0.31 12.55 2.65
CA ALA A 51 -0.28 13.78 3.13
C ALA A 51 -0.28 13.86 4.68
N ASN A 52 -0.63 12.77 5.37
CA ASN A 52 -0.58 12.65 6.83
C ASN A 52 0.85 12.85 7.36
N TYR A 53 1.84 12.21 6.74
CA TYR A 53 3.25 12.36 7.09
C TYR A 53 3.73 13.79 6.83
N SER A 54 3.28 14.46 5.77
CA SER A 54 3.65 15.85 5.47
C SER A 54 3.17 16.83 6.56
N VAL A 55 1.98 16.61 7.13
CA VAL A 55 1.49 17.39 8.26
C VAL A 55 2.28 17.05 9.53
N ALA A 56 2.53 15.77 9.80
CA ALA A 56 3.30 15.33 10.96
C ALA A 56 4.71 15.94 10.96
N ILE A 57 5.42 15.93 9.83
CA ILE A 57 6.75 16.54 9.67
C ILE A 57 6.75 18.01 10.14
N GLN A 58 5.76 18.80 9.71
CA GLN A 58 5.63 20.21 10.12
C GLN A 58 5.40 20.37 11.62
N ILE A 59 4.59 19.49 12.22
CA ILE A 59 4.36 19.48 13.68
C ILE A 59 5.64 19.15 14.43
N PHE A 60 6.41 18.14 14.02
CA PHE A 60 7.67 17.82 14.67
C PHE A 60 8.70 18.94 14.51
N GLN A 61 8.81 19.56 13.34
CA GLN A 61 9.69 20.71 13.09
C GLN A 61 9.33 21.91 13.97
N SER A 62 8.05 22.29 14.05
CA SER A 62 7.59 23.39 14.91
C SER A 62 7.82 23.15 16.40
N ASN A 63 8.02 21.90 16.81
CA ASN A 63 8.37 21.50 18.17
C ASN A 63 9.89 21.32 18.38
N ASN A 64 10.73 21.72 17.43
CA ASN A 64 12.19 21.55 17.43
C ASN A 64 12.66 20.08 17.49
N LEU A 65 11.86 19.15 16.96
CA LEU A 65 12.17 17.72 16.85
C LEU A 65 12.56 17.39 15.41
N ASN A 66 13.72 17.90 14.97
CA ASN A 66 14.16 17.83 13.59
C ASN A 66 14.64 16.44 13.15
N GLY A 67 15.21 15.64 14.05
CA GLY A 67 15.55 14.25 13.76
C GLY A 67 14.31 13.39 13.51
N TYR A 68 13.24 13.56 14.30
CA TYR A 68 11.96 12.94 14.00
C TYR A 68 11.42 13.38 12.64
N ALA A 69 11.49 14.67 12.32
CA ALA A 69 11.05 15.18 11.03
C ALA A 69 11.82 14.54 9.86
N ILE A 70 13.14 14.37 9.99
CA ILE A 70 13.97 13.66 9.01
C ILE A 70 13.55 12.20 8.88
N TRP A 71 13.36 11.50 10.00
CA TRP A 71 12.92 10.11 10.00
C TRP A 71 11.55 9.94 9.34
N LEU A 72 10.59 10.82 9.64
CA LEU A 72 9.27 10.84 9.01
C LEU A 72 9.34 11.15 7.52
N SER A 73 10.27 12.01 7.10
CA SER A 73 10.49 12.32 5.67
C SER A 73 10.95 11.08 4.90
N LYS A 74 11.89 10.30 5.47
CA LYS A 74 12.32 9.02 4.87
C LYS A 74 11.14 8.04 4.70
N ARG A 75 10.18 8.03 5.62
CA ARG A 75 8.96 7.20 5.52
C ARG A 75 7.97 7.71 4.50
N LYS A 76 7.79 9.02 4.40
CA LYS A 76 7.01 9.64 3.34
C LYS A 76 7.55 9.24 1.96
N ASP A 77 8.87 9.30 1.76
CA ASP A 77 9.51 8.92 0.50
C ASP A 77 9.25 7.43 0.17
N LYS A 78 9.25 6.54 1.17
CA LYS A 78 8.91 5.13 1.00
C LYS A 78 7.46 4.93 0.54
N LYS A 79 6.52 5.73 1.04
CA LYS A 79 5.13 5.70 0.58
C LYS A 79 4.99 6.18 -0.86
N ASP A 80 5.68 7.26 -1.24
CA ASP A 80 5.72 7.72 -2.64
C ASP A 80 6.26 6.61 -3.57
N LEU A 81 7.30 5.89 -3.15
CA LEU A 81 7.81 4.73 -3.89
C LEU A 81 6.78 3.59 -3.97
N ARG A 82 6.03 3.29 -2.90
CA ARG A 82 4.96 2.28 -2.94
C ARG A 82 3.84 2.66 -3.89
N ILE A 83 3.43 3.93 -3.94
CA ILE A 83 2.47 4.43 -4.93
C ILE A 83 2.96 4.13 -6.35
N GLN A 84 4.22 4.47 -6.66
CA GLN A 84 4.80 4.20 -7.98
C GLN A 84 4.87 2.70 -8.29
N LYS A 85 5.25 1.85 -7.32
CA LYS A 85 5.24 0.39 -7.49
C LYS A 85 3.85 -0.11 -7.88
N ILE A 86 2.80 0.32 -7.18
CA ILE A 86 1.42 -0.12 -7.45
C ILE A 86 0.92 0.41 -8.80
N ILE A 87 1.18 1.68 -9.13
CA ILE A 87 0.82 2.26 -10.43
C ILE A 87 1.49 1.50 -11.57
N ASN A 88 2.79 1.22 -11.47
CA ASN A 88 3.53 0.50 -12.50
C ASN A 88 3.03 -0.95 -12.64
N TYR A 89 2.72 -1.61 -11.52
CA TYR A 89 2.15 -2.95 -11.52
C TYR A 89 0.78 -2.95 -12.22
N LEU A 90 -0.12 -2.03 -11.86
CA LEU A 90 -1.41 -1.86 -12.53
C LEU A 90 -1.25 -1.57 -14.01
N ALA A 91 -0.43 -0.58 -14.38
CA ALA A 91 -0.20 -0.16 -15.77
C ALA A 91 0.32 -1.28 -16.69
N SER A 92 0.96 -2.31 -16.12
CA SER A 92 1.41 -3.48 -16.88
C SER A 92 0.28 -4.43 -17.31
N ARG A 93 -0.91 -4.31 -16.70
CA ARG A 93 -2.07 -5.20 -16.89
C ARG A 93 -3.36 -4.45 -17.25
N GLU A 94 -3.55 -3.23 -16.73
CA GLU A 94 -4.76 -2.42 -16.82
C GLU A 94 -4.45 -0.90 -16.81
N ILE A 95 -5.42 -0.05 -17.18
CA ILE A 95 -5.27 1.42 -17.01
C ILE A 95 -5.67 1.83 -15.57
N PRO A 96 -4.77 2.41 -14.76
CA PRO A 96 -5.08 2.80 -13.38
C PRO A 96 -6.06 3.98 -13.31
N ARG A 97 -6.87 4.01 -12.23
CA ARG A 97 -7.80 5.11 -11.95
C ARG A 97 -7.36 5.84 -10.68
N ILE A 98 -6.95 7.10 -10.82
CA ILE A 98 -6.56 7.91 -9.68
C ILE A 98 -7.83 8.42 -8.97
N GLN A 99 -8.01 8.00 -7.71
CA GLN A 99 -9.11 8.45 -6.85
C GLN A 99 -8.76 9.75 -6.12
N SER A 100 -9.77 10.48 -5.64
CA SER A 100 -9.55 11.67 -4.81
C SER A 100 -8.99 11.31 -3.44
N ILE A 101 -8.05 12.12 -2.96
CA ILE A 101 -7.45 11.97 -1.64
C ILE A 101 -8.24 12.83 -0.63
N PRO A 102 -8.69 12.28 0.51
CA PRO A 102 -9.38 13.04 1.55
C PRO A 102 -8.55 14.19 2.14
N SER A 103 -9.22 15.09 2.88
CA SER A 103 -8.54 16.16 3.61
C SER A 103 -7.71 15.62 4.78
N ASN A 104 -6.59 16.29 5.06
CA ASN A 104 -5.70 15.90 6.14
C ASN A 104 -6.29 16.18 7.53
N PRO A 105 -6.02 15.31 8.51
CA PRO A 105 -6.33 15.58 9.91
C PRO A 105 -5.43 16.68 10.49
N THR A 106 -5.96 17.40 11.48
CA THR A 106 -5.18 18.28 12.37
C THR A 106 -4.79 17.50 13.62
N TYR A 107 -3.56 17.68 14.09
CA TYR A 107 -3.06 17.01 15.30
C TYR A 107 -2.70 18.05 16.38
N GLY A 108 -2.94 17.72 17.65
CA GLY A 108 -2.69 18.65 18.77
C GLY A 108 -1.22 18.70 19.21
N ASN A 109 -0.48 17.60 19.10
CA ASN A 109 0.95 17.52 19.47
C ASN A 109 1.70 16.40 18.72
N PRO A 110 3.05 16.35 18.79
CA PRO A 110 3.83 15.33 18.08
C PRO A 110 3.50 13.88 18.46
N LEU A 111 3.19 13.59 19.73
CA LEU A 111 2.82 12.23 20.15
C LEU A 111 1.49 11.79 19.54
N GLU A 112 0.49 12.68 19.53
CA GLU A 112 -0.80 12.42 18.87
C GLU A 112 -0.65 12.22 17.38
N ALA A 113 0.14 13.06 16.71
CA ALA A 113 0.45 12.91 15.30
C ALA A 113 1.07 11.53 15.03
N PHE A 114 2.07 11.12 15.82
CA PHE A 114 2.75 9.83 15.65
C PHE A 114 1.81 8.64 15.88
N LYS A 115 0.99 8.67 16.94
CA LYS A 115 -0.02 7.62 17.17
C LYS A 115 -1.00 7.50 16.00
N SER A 116 -1.43 8.65 15.46
CA SER A 116 -2.40 8.67 14.37
C SER A 116 -1.82 8.12 13.07
N ILE A 117 -0.60 8.52 12.68
CA ILE A 117 0.03 7.99 11.45
C ILE A 117 0.31 6.50 11.56
N LEU A 118 0.75 6.00 12.72
CA LEU A 118 1.03 4.58 12.91
C LEU A 118 -0.25 3.75 12.89
N SER A 119 -1.32 4.24 13.53
CA SER A 119 -2.64 3.62 13.43
C SER A 119 -3.15 3.57 11.99
N TYR A 120 -2.92 4.65 11.22
CA TYR A 120 -3.28 4.68 9.81
C TYR A 120 -2.50 3.67 8.97
N ASP A 121 -1.20 3.50 9.24
CA ASP A 121 -0.34 2.53 8.57
C ASP A 121 -0.82 1.09 8.85
N PHE A 122 -1.13 0.74 10.10
CA PHE A 122 -1.71 -0.57 10.42
C PHE A 122 -3.00 -0.86 9.63
N ASN A 123 -3.90 0.12 9.55
CA ASN A 123 -5.14 -0.02 8.77
C ASN A 123 -4.86 -0.18 7.26
N THR A 124 -3.78 0.41 6.75
CA THR A 124 -3.37 0.26 5.35
C THR A 124 -2.81 -1.14 5.10
N THR A 125 -2.02 -1.67 6.04
CA THR A 125 -1.50 -3.05 6.01
C THR A 125 -2.64 -4.08 6.06
N ASP A 126 -3.64 -3.87 6.90
CA ASP A 126 -4.80 -4.77 6.97
C ASP A 126 -5.61 -4.75 5.67
N LYS A 127 -5.75 -3.58 5.02
CA LYS A 127 -6.37 -3.51 3.69
C LYS A 127 -5.52 -4.24 2.65
N ALA A 128 -4.20 -4.16 2.70
CA ALA A 128 -3.32 -4.89 1.80
C ALA A 128 -3.42 -6.41 2.01
N ARG A 129 -3.49 -6.88 3.27
CA ARG A 129 -3.76 -8.29 3.59
C ARG A 129 -5.10 -8.77 3.04
N TRP A 130 -6.14 -7.95 3.14
CA TRP A 130 -7.42 -8.25 2.51
C TRP A 130 -7.30 -8.36 0.99
N THR A 131 -6.53 -7.47 0.34
CA THR A 131 -6.29 -7.54 -1.11
C THR A 131 -5.57 -8.83 -1.52
N ILE A 132 -4.65 -9.34 -0.69
CA ILE A 132 -3.99 -10.64 -0.92
C ILE A 132 -5.04 -11.76 -0.94
N ASN A 133 -5.93 -11.80 0.07
CA ASN A 133 -6.97 -12.83 0.15
C ASN A 133 -7.93 -12.78 -1.05
N GLU A 134 -8.27 -11.57 -1.53
CA GLU A 134 -9.12 -11.40 -2.70
C GLU A 134 -8.43 -11.91 -3.97
N ALA A 135 -7.15 -11.59 -4.15
CA ALA A 135 -6.35 -12.08 -5.27
C ALA A 135 -6.21 -13.61 -5.24
N GLU A 136 -5.94 -14.20 -4.07
CA GLU A 136 -5.91 -15.66 -3.89
C GLU A 136 -7.25 -16.32 -4.22
N HIS A 137 -8.36 -15.75 -3.75
CA HIS A 137 -9.71 -16.27 -4.01
C HIS A 137 -10.03 -16.27 -5.52
N LEU A 138 -9.53 -15.27 -6.25
CA LEU A 138 -9.67 -15.14 -7.69
C LEU A 138 -8.59 -15.88 -8.49
N ASN A 139 -7.67 -16.58 -7.81
CA ASN A 139 -6.52 -17.28 -8.38
C ASN A 139 -5.54 -16.37 -9.17
N ASP A 140 -5.44 -15.08 -8.83
CA ASP A 140 -4.44 -14.15 -9.36
C ASP A 140 -3.18 -14.21 -8.48
N ILE A 141 -2.32 -15.19 -8.79
CA ILE A 141 -1.13 -15.52 -7.99
C ILE A 141 -0.15 -14.34 -8.01
N GLU A 142 0.03 -13.71 -9.17
CA GLU A 142 0.93 -12.60 -9.39
C GLU A 142 0.51 -11.35 -8.60
N ALA A 143 -0.79 -11.06 -8.52
CA ALA A 143 -1.29 -9.95 -7.71
C ALA A 143 -1.12 -10.23 -6.22
N ALA A 144 -1.39 -11.47 -5.79
CA ALA A 144 -1.18 -11.87 -4.41
C ALA A 144 0.29 -11.74 -4.01
N ASP A 145 1.23 -12.24 -4.82
CA ASP A 145 2.68 -12.13 -4.58
C ASP A 145 3.15 -10.68 -4.58
N PHE A 146 2.68 -9.88 -5.52
CA PHE A 146 2.99 -8.46 -5.57
C PHE A 146 2.59 -7.75 -4.27
N VAL A 147 1.35 -7.93 -3.81
CA VAL A 147 0.86 -7.27 -2.60
C VAL A 147 1.51 -7.82 -1.34
N ARG A 148 1.83 -9.13 -1.27
CA ARG A 148 2.63 -9.72 -0.18
C ARG A 148 3.96 -8.98 -0.01
N SER A 149 4.66 -8.69 -1.10
CA SER A 149 5.92 -7.95 -1.04
C SER A 149 5.79 -6.54 -0.44
N LEU A 150 4.64 -5.88 -0.63
CA LEU A 150 4.35 -4.58 -0.02
C LEU A 150 4.06 -4.73 1.48
N VAL A 151 3.32 -5.77 1.87
CA VAL A 151 3.01 -6.08 3.27
C VAL A 151 4.29 -6.40 4.05
N ASP A 152 5.21 -7.19 3.46
CA ASP A 152 6.47 -7.55 4.13
C ASP A 152 7.31 -6.30 4.44
N GLU A 153 7.48 -5.38 3.47
CA GLU A 153 8.16 -4.09 3.68
C GLU A 153 7.46 -3.25 4.76
N GLN A 154 6.12 -3.21 4.74
CA GLN A 154 5.34 -2.41 5.68
C GLN A 154 5.39 -2.95 7.11
N VAL A 155 5.42 -4.28 7.31
CA VAL A 155 5.51 -4.90 8.65
C VAL A 155 6.84 -4.58 9.34
N GLU A 156 7.96 -4.60 8.61
CA GLU A 156 9.26 -4.19 9.15
C GLU A 156 9.27 -2.69 9.52
N GLU A 157 8.67 -1.87 8.67
CA GLU A 157 8.48 -0.44 8.89
C GLU A 157 7.63 -0.16 10.14
N GLU A 158 6.56 -0.91 10.35
CA GLU A 158 5.66 -0.77 11.50
C GLU A 158 6.31 -1.20 12.81
N ALA A 159 7.12 -2.27 12.80
CA ALA A 159 7.83 -2.73 13.99
C ALA A 159 8.77 -1.65 14.54
N THR A 160 9.57 -1.05 13.65
CA THR A 160 10.49 0.03 13.98
C THR A 160 9.77 1.32 14.40
N ALA A 161 8.63 1.64 13.74
CA ALA A 161 7.80 2.79 14.11
C ALA A 161 7.14 2.59 15.50
N SER A 162 6.68 1.38 15.81
CA SER A 162 6.06 1.04 17.09
C SER A 162 7.05 1.16 18.24
N GLU A 163 8.28 0.67 18.06
CA GLU A 163 9.33 0.81 19.06
C GLU A 163 9.65 2.29 19.33
N LEU A 164 9.76 3.09 18.27
CA LEU A 164 10.02 4.52 18.40
C LEU A 164 8.85 5.27 19.07
N LEU A 165 7.60 4.91 18.73
CA LEU A 165 6.43 5.47 19.38
C LEU A 165 6.44 5.18 20.88
N GLU A 166 6.80 3.97 21.30
CA GLU A 166 6.85 3.61 22.72
C GLU A 166 7.94 4.38 23.48
N LYS A 167 9.12 4.58 22.87
CA LYS A 167 10.16 5.47 23.43
C LYS A 167 9.64 6.90 23.56
N THR A 168 9.01 7.43 22.51
CA THR A 168 8.40 8.76 22.51
C THR A 168 7.36 8.90 23.61
N ARG A 169 6.44 7.92 23.72
CA ARG A 169 5.35 7.91 24.70
C ARG A 169 5.87 7.98 26.14
N LYS A 170 6.95 7.26 26.45
CA LYS A 170 7.58 7.31 27.78
C LYS A 170 8.02 8.74 28.14
N GLU A 171 8.70 9.42 27.22
CA GLU A 171 9.17 10.79 27.44
C GLU A 171 8.03 11.82 27.52
N TYR A 172 6.85 11.54 26.95
CA TYR A 172 5.68 12.39 27.08
C TYR A 172 4.84 12.12 28.34
N ASN A 173 4.91 10.92 28.95
CA ASN A 173 4.07 10.51 30.09
C ASN A 173 4.50 11.09 31.45
N HIS A 174 5.39 12.07 31.45
CA HIS A 174 5.78 12.82 32.65
C HIS A 174 4.77 13.95 32.93
N ARG A 175 4.81 14.54 34.14
CA ARG A 175 3.96 15.71 34.51
C ARG A 175 4.04 16.83 33.45
N HIS A 176 5.21 16.96 32.82
CA HIS A 176 5.45 17.69 31.57
C HIS A 176 6.39 16.84 30.69
N PRO A 177 6.32 16.93 29.35
CA PRO A 177 7.22 16.17 28.47
C PRO A 177 8.69 16.34 28.84
N ASN A 178 9.41 15.21 28.97
CA ASN A 178 10.85 15.18 29.26
C ASN A 178 11.64 15.63 28.01
N ARG A 179 11.93 16.93 27.96
CA ARG A 179 12.64 17.55 26.83
C ARG A 179 14.04 17.00 26.62
N PHE A 180 14.73 16.57 27.67
CA PHE A 180 16.06 15.98 27.53
C PHE A 180 15.98 14.61 26.84
N GLY A 181 15.07 13.73 27.30
CA GLY A 181 14.87 12.42 26.68
C GLY A 181 14.40 12.53 25.23
N LEU A 182 13.43 13.41 24.95
CA LEU A 182 13.01 13.70 23.57
C LEU A 182 14.15 14.22 22.70
N GLY A 183 14.99 15.12 23.23
CA GLY A 183 16.15 15.64 22.51
C GLY A 183 17.22 14.58 22.21
N LEU A 184 17.43 13.63 23.12
CA LEU A 184 18.35 12.52 22.89
C LEU A 184 17.83 11.59 21.79
N ILE A 185 16.54 11.23 21.83
CA ILE A 185 15.95 10.42 20.76
C ILE A 185 16.01 11.17 19.43
N ASP A 186 15.66 12.45 19.42
CA ASP A 186 15.71 13.29 18.22
C ASP A 186 17.12 13.31 17.61
N TYR A 187 18.16 13.46 18.44
CA TYR A 187 19.54 13.45 17.96
C TYR A 187 19.91 12.14 17.25
N LEU A 188 19.42 11.00 17.74
CA LEU A 188 19.70 9.68 17.18
C LEU A 188 18.95 9.38 15.87
N LEU A 189 17.93 10.17 15.53
CA LEU A 189 17.09 9.95 14.35
C LEU A 189 17.55 10.70 13.08
N LYS A 190 18.51 11.61 13.21
CA LYS A 190 19.09 12.36 12.09
C LYS A 190 19.84 11.40 11.16
#